data_AF-A0A0H5QRW5-F1
#
_entry.id   AF-A0A0H5QRW5-F1
#
_cell.length_a   1.000
_cell.length_b   1.000
_cell.length_c   1.000
_cell.angle_alpha   90.00
_cell.angle_beta   90.00
_cell.angle_gamma   90.00
#
_symmetry.space_group_name_H-M   'P 1'
#
loop_
_entity.id
_entity.type
_entity.pdbx_description
1 polymer ?
#
loop_
_entity_poly.entity_id
_entity_poly.type
_entity_poly.pdbx_seq_one_letter_code
_entity_poly.pdbx_strand_id
1 'polypeptide(L)'
;MARHNAKLYGVEDRIEFIIGDFFEVVPSLKADVVFISPPWGGPNYLKSESFNIETDIEGNGIRMFEIANKITSNIAYFLPRNVDVLQTVSLAGKGNCCEIETNYAGNAPKTITAYYGELISIEPTVPLS
;
A
#
# COMPACT_ATOMS: atom_id res chain seq x y z
N MET A 1 -10.86 -8.34 16.88
CA MET A 1 -9.72 -7.58 17.43
C MET A 1 -9.77 -6.09 17.07
N ALA A 2 -9.80 -5.73 15.78
CA ALA A 2 -9.75 -4.32 15.34
C ALA A 2 -10.80 -3.41 16.02
N ARG A 3 -12.08 -3.83 16.06
CA ARG A 3 -13.15 -3.10 16.75
C ARG A 3 -12.89 -2.90 18.25
N HIS A 4 -12.38 -3.92 18.93
CA HIS A 4 -12.02 -3.83 20.35
C HIS A 4 -10.92 -2.80 20.57
N ASN A 5 -9.87 -2.80 19.74
CA ASN A 5 -8.80 -1.80 19.81
C ASN A 5 -9.33 -0.40 19.54
N ALA A 6 -10.14 -0.22 18.49
CA ALA A 6 -10.75 1.09 18.19
C ALA A 6 -11.57 1.66 19.36
N LYS A 7 -12.30 0.79 20.07
CA LYS A 7 -13.02 1.16 21.29
C LYS A 7 -12.07 1.60 22.41
N LEU A 8 -10.97 0.88 22.63
CA LEU A 8 -9.96 1.27 23.63
C LEU A 8 -9.30 2.62 23.29
N TYR A 9 -9.08 2.91 22.01
CA TYR A 9 -8.52 4.18 21.55
C TYR A 9 -9.57 5.30 21.40
N GLY A 10 -10.86 5.04 21.67
CA GLY A 10 -11.92 6.05 21.64
C GLY A 10 -12.26 6.59 20.25
N VAL A 11 -12.04 5.79 19.20
CA VAL A 11 -12.28 6.17 17.79
C VAL A 11 -13.21 5.21 17.05
N GLU A 12 -13.88 4.30 17.76
CA GLU A 12 -14.80 3.32 17.16
C GLU A 12 -15.92 3.98 16.34
N ASP A 13 -16.39 5.15 16.76
CA ASP A 13 -17.45 5.93 16.09
C ASP A 13 -17.03 6.45 14.70
N ARG A 14 -15.73 6.42 14.37
CA ARG A 14 -15.18 6.90 13.09
C ARG A 14 -14.87 5.77 12.12
N ILE A 15 -15.16 4.52 12.45
CA ILE A 15 -14.76 3.34 11.68
C ILE A 15 -15.96 2.43 11.41
N GLU A 16 -16.27 2.23 10.13
CA GLU A 16 -17.13 1.13 9.69
C GLU A 16 -16.29 -0.13 9.47
N PHE A 17 -16.64 -1.23 10.17
CA PHE A 17 -15.93 -2.50 10.00
C PHE A 17 -16.71 -3.44 9.10
N ILE A 18 -16.12 -3.81 7.97
CA ILE A 18 -16.66 -4.78 7.02
C ILE A 18 -15.84 -6.06 7.10
N ILE A 19 -16.50 -7.21 7.29
CA ILE A 19 -15.88 -8.53 7.19
C ILE A 19 -16.19 -9.07 5.80
N GLY A 20 -15.18 -9.22 4.95
CA GLY A 20 -15.35 -9.73 3.60
C GLY A 20 -14.03 -9.84 2.85
N ASP A 21 -14.09 -10.43 1.66
CA ASP A 21 -12.96 -10.46 0.74
C ASP A 21 -12.75 -9.07 0.12
N PHE A 22 -11.50 -8.57 0.17
CA PHE A 22 -11.12 -7.31 -0.48
C PHE A 22 -11.55 -7.25 -1.95
N PHE A 23 -11.38 -8.35 -2.69
CA PHE A 23 -11.68 -8.43 -4.12
C PHE A 23 -13.18 -8.32 -4.42
N GLU A 24 -14.03 -8.64 -3.44
CA GLU A 24 -15.49 -8.55 -3.56
C GLU A 24 -16.03 -7.23 -3.01
N VAL A 25 -15.48 -6.77 -1.89
CA VAL A 25 -15.99 -5.59 -1.16
C VAL A 25 -15.55 -4.29 -1.82
N VAL A 26 -14.25 -4.12 -2.10
CA VAL A 26 -13.68 -2.82 -2.52
C VAL A 26 -14.28 -2.25 -3.80
N PRO A 27 -14.59 -3.05 -4.85
CA PRO A 27 -15.25 -2.53 -6.06
C PRO A 27 -16.58 -1.80 -5.82
N SER A 28 -17.25 -2.03 -4.68
CA SER A 28 -18.52 -1.41 -4.33
C SER A 28 -18.40 -0.14 -3.47
N LEU A 29 -17.20 0.15 -2.96
CA LEU A 29 -16.95 1.26 -2.06
C LEU A 29 -16.65 2.57 -2.81
N LYS A 30 -16.75 3.68 -2.10
CA LYS A 30 -16.27 4.99 -2.52
C LYS A 30 -15.39 5.56 -1.41
N ALA A 31 -14.20 6.01 -1.76
CA ALA A 31 -13.26 6.58 -0.82
C ALA A 31 -12.35 7.57 -1.54
N ASP A 32 -11.93 8.62 -0.83
CA ASP A 32 -10.96 9.59 -1.35
C ASP A 32 -9.54 9.00 -1.39
N VAL A 33 -9.23 8.09 -0.46
CA VAL A 33 -7.91 7.47 -0.26
C VAL A 33 -8.06 5.98 0.03
N VAL A 34 -7.14 5.15 -0.49
CA VAL A 34 -7.04 3.73 -0.16
C VAL A 34 -5.67 3.41 0.45
N PHE A 35 -5.66 2.79 1.63
CA PHE A 35 -4.47 2.22 2.25
C PHE A 35 -4.45 0.70 2.05
N ILE A 36 -3.38 0.15 1.46
CA ILE A 36 -3.24 -1.26 1.14
C ILE A 36 -2.09 -1.85 1.99
N SER A 37 -2.41 -2.84 2.83
CA SER A 37 -1.44 -3.56 3.67
C SER A 37 -1.77 -5.06 3.64
N PRO A 38 -1.43 -5.76 2.54
CA PRO A 38 -1.80 -7.16 2.35
C PRO A 38 -0.92 -8.07 3.22
N PRO A 39 -1.26 -9.36 3.37
CA PRO A 39 -0.36 -10.31 3.98
C PRO A 39 0.88 -10.53 3.10
N TRP A 40 2.07 -10.45 3.69
CA TRP A 40 3.35 -10.69 2.99
C TRP A 40 3.98 -12.06 3.29
N GLY A 41 3.23 -12.99 3.87
CA GLY A 41 3.77 -14.30 4.28
C GLY A 41 4.57 -14.29 5.59
N GLY A 42 4.46 -13.23 6.40
CA GLY A 42 5.13 -13.11 7.70
C GLY A 42 6.66 -13.07 7.57
N PRO A 43 7.45 -13.44 8.60
CA PRO A 43 8.92 -13.32 8.58
C PRO A 43 9.62 -14.01 7.38
N ASN A 44 8.94 -14.91 6.68
CA ASN A 44 9.44 -15.60 5.49
C ASN A 44 9.67 -14.67 4.28
N TYR A 45 9.11 -13.45 4.25
CA TYR A 45 9.33 -12.51 3.14
C TYR A 45 10.82 -12.15 2.96
N LEU A 46 11.64 -12.35 4.01
CA LEU A 46 13.09 -12.12 4.00
C LEU A 46 13.90 -13.27 3.38
N LYS A 47 13.26 -14.36 2.94
CA LYS A 47 13.94 -15.47 2.27
C LYS A 47 14.35 -15.13 0.84
N SER A 48 13.65 -14.20 0.19
CA SER A 48 14.00 -13.68 -1.13
C SER A 48 14.78 -12.37 -0.98
N GLU A 49 15.75 -12.15 -1.86
CA GLU A 49 16.46 -10.88 -1.96
C GLU A 49 15.55 -9.76 -2.45
N SER A 50 14.64 -10.07 -3.38
CA SER A 50 13.64 -9.16 -3.92
C SER A 50 12.24 -9.76 -3.73
N PHE A 51 11.35 -9.02 -3.07
CA PHE A 51 9.97 -9.41 -2.82
C PHE A 51 9.10 -8.96 -4.00
N ASN A 52 8.49 -9.92 -4.68
CA ASN A 52 7.71 -9.69 -5.89
C ASN A 52 6.23 -9.42 -5.55
N ILE A 53 5.74 -8.23 -5.89
CA ILE A 53 4.38 -7.77 -5.58
C ILE A 53 3.31 -8.69 -6.20
N GLU A 54 3.57 -9.24 -7.38
CA GLU A 54 2.61 -10.07 -8.11
C GLU A 54 2.52 -11.47 -7.51
N THR A 55 3.66 -12.09 -7.19
CA THR A 55 3.74 -13.52 -6.85
C THR A 55 3.85 -13.80 -5.37
N ASP A 56 4.42 -12.88 -4.58
CA ASP A 56 4.71 -13.14 -3.16
C ASP A 56 3.57 -12.64 -2.25
N ILE A 57 2.67 -11.80 -2.77
CA ILE A 57 1.43 -11.42 -2.09
C ILE A 57 0.32 -12.39 -2.48
N GLU A 58 -0.28 -13.02 -1.47
CA GLU A 58 -1.47 -13.85 -1.64
C GLU A 58 -2.60 -13.04 -2.28
N GLY A 59 -3.16 -13.52 -3.39
CA GLY A 59 -4.21 -12.82 -4.14
C GLY A 59 -3.71 -11.86 -5.23
N ASN A 60 -2.40 -11.79 -5.47
CA ASN A 60 -1.74 -10.91 -6.45
C ASN A 60 -1.82 -9.43 -6.06
N GLY A 61 -0.69 -8.90 -5.58
CA GLY A 61 -0.60 -7.52 -5.10
C GLY A 61 -0.72 -6.44 -6.19
N ILE A 62 -0.47 -6.78 -7.45
CA ILE A 62 -0.73 -5.89 -8.60
C ILE A 62 -2.24 -5.78 -8.81
N ARG A 63 -2.95 -6.90 -8.83
CA ARG A 63 -4.41 -6.94 -8.96
C ARG A 63 -5.10 -6.16 -7.83
N MET A 64 -4.59 -6.25 -6.60
CA MET A 64 -5.09 -5.45 -5.48
C MET A 64 -4.97 -3.95 -5.75
N PHE A 65 -3.81 -3.50 -6.24
CA PHE A 65 -3.58 -2.11 -6.60
C PHE A 65 -4.52 -1.66 -7.73
N GLU A 66 -4.67 -2.45 -8.79
CA GLU A 66 -5.56 -2.13 -9.91
C GLU A 66 -7.02 -1.97 -9.47
N ILE A 67 -7.49 -2.77 -8.51
CA ILE A 67 -8.84 -2.65 -7.97
C ILE A 67 -8.98 -1.38 -7.13
N ALA A 68 -8.02 -1.09 -6.26
CA ALA A 68 -8.00 0.16 -5.50
C ALA A 68 -7.98 1.39 -6.42
N ASN A 69 -7.20 1.33 -7.51
CA ASN A 69 -7.03 2.42 -8.47
C ASN A 69 -8.29 2.70 -9.31
N LYS A 70 -9.27 1.78 -9.33
CA LYS A 70 -10.60 2.05 -9.89
C LYS A 70 -11.47 2.91 -8.98
N ILE A 71 -11.14 2.99 -7.69
CA ILE A 71 -11.88 3.77 -6.69
C ILE A 71 -11.27 5.15 -6.53
N THR A 72 -9.94 5.24 -6.43
CA THR A 72 -9.18 6.49 -6.30
C THR A 72 -7.75 6.30 -6.79
N SER A 73 -7.13 7.35 -7.32
CA SER A 73 -5.69 7.40 -7.62
C SER A 73 -4.82 7.60 -6.37
N ASN A 74 -5.43 7.99 -5.25
CA ASN A 74 -4.72 8.32 -4.01
C ASN A 74 -4.54 7.05 -3.18
N ILE A 75 -3.42 6.37 -3.39
CA ILE A 75 -3.13 5.06 -2.78
C ILE A 75 -1.87 5.16 -1.93
N ALA A 76 -1.91 4.62 -0.72
CA ALA A 76 -0.75 4.36 0.11
C ALA A 76 -0.57 2.84 0.23
N TYR A 77 0.53 2.31 -0.31
CA TYR A 77 0.81 0.87 -0.36
C TYR A 77 1.94 0.53 0.61
N PHE A 78 1.59 -0.14 1.71
CA PHE A 78 2.55 -0.63 2.68
C PHE A 78 3.15 -1.97 2.20
N LEU A 79 4.47 -2.03 2.07
CA LEU A 79 5.19 -3.15 1.47
C LEU A 79 6.45 -3.53 2.28
N PRO A 80 6.95 -4.77 2.13
CA PRO A 80 8.22 -5.18 2.72
C PRO A 80 9.40 -4.30 2.27
N ARG A 81 10.40 -4.13 3.14
CA ARG A 81 11.60 -3.31 2.81
C ARG A 81 12.45 -3.82 1.64
N ASN A 82 12.28 -5.09 1.25
CA ASN A 82 12.99 -5.74 0.16
C ASN A 82 12.09 -5.89 -1.08
N VAL A 83 10.99 -5.15 -1.19
CA VAL A 83 10.13 -5.16 -2.38
C VAL A 83 10.86 -4.72 -3.63
N ASP A 84 10.49 -5.34 -4.76
CA ASP A 84 10.94 -4.89 -6.07
C ASP A 84 10.46 -3.45 -6.31
N VAL A 85 11.41 -2.53 -6.24
CA VAL A 85 11.17 -1.10 -6.43
C VAL A 85 10.68 -0.80 -7.85
N LEU A 86 11.12 -1.56 -8.86
CA LEU A 86 10.66 -1.36 -10.23
C LEU A 86 9.20 -1.76 -10.39
N GLN A 87 8.76 -2.85 -9.75
CA GLN A 87 7.33 -3.18 -9.70
C GLN A 87 6.54 -2.09 -9.00
N THR A 88 7.04 -1.59 -7.87
CA THR A 88 6.40 -0.51 -7.09
C THR A 88 6.22 0.76 -7.93
N VAL A 89 7.25 1.20 -8.64
CA VAL A 89 7.21 2.38 -9.53
C VAL A 89 6.30 2.13 -10.74
N SER A 90 6.32 0.92 -11.31
CA SER A 90 5.50 0.57 -12.48
C SER A 90 4.00 0.66 -12.20
N LEU A 91 3.57 0.45 -10.95
CA LEU A 91 2.17 0.60 -10.54
C LEU A 91 1.61 2.01 -10.76
N ALA A 92 2.44 3.06 -10.73
CA ALA A 92 1.99 4.43 -10.99
C ALA A 92 1.43 4.59 -12.42
N GLY A 93 1.87 3.75 -13.35
CA GLY A 93 1.51 3.84 -14.77
C GLY A 93 2.33 4.89 -15.52
N LYS A 94 2.19 4.87 -16.85
CA LYS A 94 3.00 5.69 -17.76
C LYS A 94 2.74 7.18 -17.53
N GLY A 95 3.80 7.94 -17.25
CA GLY A 95 3.75 9.39 -17.08
C GLY A 95 3.44 9.87 -15.66
N ASN A 96 3.20 8.95 -14.73
CA ASN A 96 2.99 9.24 -13.33
C ASN A 96 4.21 8.85 -12.50
N CYS A 97 4.27 9.34 -11.26
CA CYS A 97 5.30 9.01 -10.29
C CYS A 97 4.69 8.28 -9.09
N CYS A 98 5.55 7.70 -8.26
CA CYS A 98 5.23 7.34 -6.89
C CYS A 98 6.33 7.86 -5.96
N GLU A 99 5.97 8.18 -4.73
CA GLU A 99 6.93 8.45 -3.66
C GLU A 99 7.16 7.17 -2.87
N ILE A 100 8.42 6.88 -2.52
CA ILE A 100 8.79 5.72 -1.70
C ILE A 100 9.38 6.23 -0.39
N GLU A 101 8.63 6.05 0.69
CA GLU A 101 9.06 6.34 2.05
C GLU A 101 9.56 5.06 2.74
N THR A 102 10.73 5.11 3.36
CA THR A 102 11.24 3.99 4.15
C THR A 102 10.89 4.18 5.62
N ASN A 103 10.20 3.19 6.20
CA ASN A 103 9.84 3.18 7.61
C ASN A 103 10.95 2.55 8.45
N TYR A 104 11.42 3.28 9.46
CA TYR A 104 12.46 2.82 10.39
C TYR A 104 11.86 2.49 11.76
N ALA A 105 12.37 1.44 12.39
CA ALA A 105 12.17 1.21 13.82
C ALA A 105 13.54 1.18 14.50
N GLY A 106 13.81 2.21 15.31
CA GLY A 106 15.18 2.55 15.70
C GLY A 106 16.00 2.91 14.45
N ASN A 107 17.20 2.35 14.33
CA ASN A 107 18.09 2.62 13.18
C ASN A 107 17.95 1.59 12.04
N ALA A 108 16.97 0.67 12.12
CA ALA A 108 16.82 -0.41 11.15
C ALA A 108 15.60 -0.18 10.24
N PRO A 109 15.75 -0.23 8.91
CA PRO A 109 14.61 -0.19 7.99
C PRO A 109 13.74 -1.43 8.19
N LYS A 110 12.42 -1.24 8.22
CA LYS A 110 11.45 -2.33 8.45
C LYS A 110 10.59 -2.60 7.24
N THR A 111 10.03 -1.55 6.67
CA THR A 111 9.06 -1.59 5.56
C THR A 111 9.23 -0.34 4.70
N ILE A 112 8.56 -0.31 3.56
CA ILE A 112 8.34 0.92 2.81
C ILE A 112 6.84 1.25 2.77
N THR A 113 6.53 2.52 2.54
CA THR A 113 5.20 2.98 2.13
C THR A 113 5.37 3.67 0.77
N ALA A 114 4.69 3.16 -0.25
CA ALA A 114 4.63 3.80 -1.55
C ALA A 114 3.37 4.66 -1.67
N TYR A 115 3.52 5.94 -1.98
CA TYR A 115 2.41 6.89 -2.13
C TYR A 115 2.20 7.23 -3.61
N TYR A 116 0.93 7.26 -4.03
CA TYR A 116 0.49 7.51 -5.40
C TYR A 116 -0.56 8.63 -5.44
N GLY A 117 -0.74 9.25 -6.61
CA GLY A 117 -1.69 10.34 -6.80
C GLY A 117 -1.29 11.58 -6.02
N GLU A 118 -2.27 12.24 -5.40
CA GLU A 118 -2.08 13.47 -4.63
C GLU A 118 -1.44 13.23 -3.24
N LEU A 119 -1.15 11.98 -2.89
CA LEU A 119 -0.44 11.63 -1.65
C LEU A 119 1.07 11.84 -1.75
N ILE A 120 1.59 12.10 -2.95
CA ILE A 120 3.01 12.39 -3.17
C ILE A 120 3.29 13.79 -2.60
N SER A 121 4.22 13.87 -1.66
CA SER A 121 4.63 15.10 -0.98
C SER A 121 5.70 15.87 -1.73
N ILE A 122 6.48 15.19 -2.58
CA ILE A 122 7.61 15.77 -3.32
C ILE A 122 7.16 16.09 -4.74
N GLU A 123 7.13 17.39 -5.10
CA GLU A 123 6.96 17.78 -6.49
C GLU A 123 8.09 17.16 -7.34
N PRO A 124 7.79 16.56 -8.51
CA PRO A 124 8.83 16.02 -9.38
C PRO A 124 9.82 17.14 -9.69
N THR A 125 11.09 16.94 -9.32
CA THR A 125 12.15 17.85 -9.74
C THR A 125 12.26 17.75 -11.26
N VAL A 126 11.64 18.69 -11.98
CA VAL A 126 11.83 18.84 -13.41
C VAL A 126 13.32 19.07 -13.63
N PRO A 127 14.04 18.23 -14.41
CA PRO A 127 15.42 18.51 -14.73
C PRO A 127 15.47 19.87 -15.44
N LEU A 128 16.27 20.80 -14.93
CA LEU A 128 16.55 22.04 -15.66
C LEU A 128 17.12 21.66 -17.03
N SER A 129 16.43 22.09 -18.08
CA SER A 129 16.82 21.96 -19.50
C SER A 129 18.16 22.61 -19.78
#